data_AF-D7GQ89-F1
#
_entry.id   AF-D7GQ89-F1
#
_cell.length_a   1.000
_cell.length_b   1.000
_cell.length_c   1.000
_cell.angle_alpha   90.00
_cell.angle_beta   90.00
_cell.angle_gamma   90.00
#
_symmetry.space_group_name_H-M   'P 1'
#
loop_
_entity.id
_entity.type
_entity.pdbx_description
1 polymer ?
#
loop_
_entity_poly.entity_id
_entity_poly.type
_entity_poly.pdbx_seq_one_letter_code
_entity_poly.pdbx_strand_id
1 'polypeptide(L)'
;MKLVLKNIGKVQNATVEINGITVIAGENDTGKSTVGKALFSVFNSFYNIDKKLASEREGSIYNQLQSMLRESLLDEYFYINPSELAKEVITFNEKKETGDELKKEIFDAIAAYDNRIPEAISKDAIEATADRIIKILLIPDDEILKSILQKNLDVEFCGQIGNVFCEDESSIQLGIRNESTEVVISKDRVMDVIKPIRLGTEAIYIDDPFVLDELSGGSGRMWIGVPRYPDHRTHLKTCLKVASRNLNVVDEIVTNEKFDQIYEKISKVCEGDVVRDKRTSVGYRVGEYRLDVKNMSTGLKTFAILKSLLTNNYIEANGTIILDEPEIHLHPEWQLLFAELIVLLHREFGLHILLNTHSPYFLNAIEVYSAKYQVSEKCKYYLTENVDKVSQIKDVTDCVEKIYSKLARPLQELENERYHYE
;
A
#
# COMPACT_ATOMS: atom_id res chain seq x y z
N MET A 1 -0.03 9.29 14.02
CA MET A 1 -1.17 8.63 13.36
C MET A 1 -1.83 7.68 14.36
N LYS A 2 -3.12 7.37 14.23
CA LYS A 2 -3.87 6.45 15.10
C LYS A 2 -4.84 5.63 14.26
N LEU A 3 -4.84 4.32 14.42
CA LEU A 3 -5.74 3.39 13.76
C LEU A 3 -6.66 2.76 14.81
N VAL A 4 -7.97 2.80 14.58
CA VAL A 4 -8.95 2.09 15.41
C VAL A 4 -9.68 1.08 14.53
N LEU A 5 -9.71 -0.17 14.96
CA LEU A 5 -10.40 -1.26 14.27
C LEU A 5 -11.49 -1.81 15.16
N LYS A 6 -12.67 -2.02 14.58
CA LYS A 6 -13.79 -2.70 15.21
C LYS A 6 -14.25 -3.82 14.28
N ASN A 7 -14.20 -5.06 14.78
CA ASN A 7 -14.66 -6.27 14.09
C ASN A 7 -14.07 -6.46 12.68
N ILE A 8 -12.76 -6.32 12.50
CA ILE A 8 -12.08 -6.50 11.21
C ILE A 8 -11.29 -7.81 11.24
N GLY A 9 -11.57 -8.74 10.31
CA GLY A 9 -10.95 -10.07 10.31
C GLY A 9 -11.05 -10.74 11.68
N LYS A 10 -9.93 -11.16 12.28
CA LYS A 10 -9.93 -11.70 13.65
C LYS A 10 -9.97 -10.65 14.76
N VAL A 11 -9.73 -9.39 14.46
CA VAL A 11 -9.58 -8.32 15.45
C VAL A 11 -10.96 -7.82 15.87
N GLN A 12 -11.31 -8.00 17.15
CA GLN A 12 -12.58 -7.50 17.69
C GLN A 12 -12.51 -5.99 17.94
N ASN A 13 -11.49 -5.55 18.68
CA ASN A 13 -11.22 -4.15 18.95
C ASN A 13 -9.70 -3.93 18.99
N ALA A 14 -9.22 -2.92 18.28
CA ALA A 14 -7.84 -2.46 18.38
C ALA A 14 -7.77 -0.95 18.32
N THR A 15 -6.87 -0.37 19.10
CA THR A 15 -6.48 1.03 18.99
C THR A 15 -4.97 1.10 19.00
N VAL A 16 -4.39 1.46 17.85
CA VAL A 16 -2.94 1.44 17.62
C VAL A 16 -2.47 2.82 17.21
N GLU A 17 -1.64 3.43 18.05
CA GLU A 17 -0.95 4.68 17.75
C GLU A 17 0.36 4.41 17.02
N ILE A 18 0.56 5.11 15.90
CA ILE A 18 1.72 5.01 15.02
C ILE A 18 2.36 6.39 14.94
N ASN A 19 3.35 6.64 15.80
CA ASN A 19 4.01 7.95 15.95
C ASN A 19 5.53 7.82 16.06
N GLY A 20 6.09 7.00 15.17
CA GLY A 20 7.49 6.63 15.13
C GLY A 20 7.59 5.15 14.83
N ILE A 21 8.02 4.35 15.81
CA ILE A 21 8.09 2.90 15.68
C ILE A 21 7.01 2.28 16.55
N THR A 22 6.15 1.45 15.95
CA THR A 22 5.07 0.80 16.66
C THR A 22 5.18 -0.70 16.47
N VAL A 23 5.44 -1.41 17.55
CA VAL A 23 5.65 -2.86 17.52
C VAL A 23 4.39 -3.54 18.03
N ILE A 24 3.79 -4.39 17.21
CA ILE A 24 2.74 -5.32 17.60
C ILE A 24 3.36 -6.70 17.74
N ALA A 25 3.40 -7.19 18.98
CA ALA A 25 4.04 -8.45 19.31
C ALA A 25 3.05 -9.43 19.93
N GLY A 26 3.20 -10.70 19.62
CA GLY A 26 2.37 -11.77 20.14
C GLY A 26 2.50 -13.05 19.33
N GLU A 27 1.83 -14.10 19.80
CA GLU A 27 1.85 -15.41 19.15
C GLU A 27 1.32 -15.34 17.71
N ASN A 28 1.62 -16.34 16.90
CA ASN A 28 1.03 -16.47 15.57
C ASN A 28 -0.48 -16.63 15.67
N ASP A 29 -1.18 -16.26 14.60
CA ASP A 29 -2.65 -16.35 14.52
C ASP A 29 -3.41 -15.41 15.49
N THR A 30 -2.77 -14.34 15.98
CA THR A 30 -3.38 -13.34 16.88
C THR A 30 -3.79 -12.04 16.16
N GLY A 31 -3.92 -12.04 14.83
CA GLY A 31 -4.43 -10.88 14.08
C GLY A 31 -3.45 -9.71 13.85
N LYS A 32 -2.14 -9.89 14.09
CA LYS A 32 -1.11 -8.86 13.85
C LYS A 32 -1.14 -8.33 12.40
N SER A 33 -1.08 -9.24 11.42
CA SER A 33 -1.13 -8.88 9.99
C SER A 33 -2.45 -8.21 9.60
N THR A 34 -3.56 -8.51 10.27
CA THR A 34 -4.86 -7.85 10.04
C THR A 34 -4.77 -6.34 10.27
N VAL A 35 -4.01 -5.89 11.28
CA VAL A 35 -3.79 -4.46 11.56
C VAL A 35 -3.02 -3.81 10.42
N GLY A 36 -1.93 -4.44 9.97
CA GLY A 36 -1.13 -3.97 8.84
C GLY A 36 -1.96 -3.85 7.56
N LYS A 37 -2.74 -4.89 7.24
CA LYS A 37 -3.61 -4.92 6.07
C LYS A 37 -4.66 -3.82 6.10
N ALA A 38 -5.35 -3.65 7.22
CA ALA A 38 -6.33 -2.60 7.39
C ALA A 38 -5.71 -1.20 7.22
N LEU A 39 -4.54 -0.96 7.83
CA LEU A 39 -3.80 0.29 7.64
C LEU A 39 -3.45 0.50 6.17
N PHE A 40 -2.85 -0.48 5.51
CA PHE A 40 -2.44 -0.40 4.11
C PHE A 40 -3.63 -0.08 3.19
N SER A 41 -4.72 -0.85 3.28
CA SER A 41 -5.89 -0.67 2.40
C SER A 41 -6.51 0.71 2.56
N VAL A 42 -6.70 1.18 3.79
CA VAL A 42 -7.35 2.47 4.05
C VAL A 42 -6.41 3.63 3.73
N PHE A 43 -5.16 3.59 4.21
CA PHE A 43 -4.17 4.64 3.96
C PHE A 43 -3.95 4.84 2.45
N ASN A 44 -3.73 3.75 1.71
CA ASN A 44 -3.51 3.85 0.27
C ASN A 44 -4.80 4.21 -0.49
N SER A 45 -6.00 3.95 0.03
CA SER A 45 -7.23 4.46 -0.58
C SER A 45 -7.33 6.00 -0.52
N PHE A 46 -6.81 6.62 0.54
CA PHE A 46 -6.78 8.08 0.71
C PHE A 46 -5.55 8.77 0.11
N TYR A 47 -4.53 8.01 -0.31
CA TYR A 47 -3.36 8.55 -1.02
C TYR A 47 -3.75 9.10 -2.39
N ASN A 48 -3.44 10.39 -2.62
CA ASN A 48 -3.73 11.13 -3.85
C ASN A 48 -5.19 10.96 -4.32
N ILE A 49 -6.14 11.04 -3.37
CA ILE A 49 -7.56 10.76 -3.60
C ILE A 49 -8.17 11.57 -4.75
N ASP A 50 -7.92 12.89 -4.82
CA ASP A 50 -8.51 13.74 -5.87
C ASP A 50 -8.06 13.27 -7.27
N LYS A 51 -6.78 12.88 -7.42
CA LYS A 51 -6.25 12.30 -8.67
C LYS A 51 -6.86 10.94 -8.99
N LYS A 52 -7.13 10.11 -7.98
CA LYS A 52 -7.80 8.82 -8.17
C LYS A 52 -9.24 9.00 -8.64
N LEU A 53 -9.99 9.89 -8.00
CA LEU A 53 -11.37 10.22 -8.39
C LEU A 53 -11.43 10.72 -9.83
N ALA A 54 -10.56 11.66 -10.20
CA ALA A 54 -10.46 12.15 -11.57
C ALA A 54 -10.14 11.02 -12.56
N SER A 55 -9.20 10.13 -12.23
CA SER A 55 -8.84 8.99 -13.07
C SER A 55 -9.96 7.94 -13.21
N GLU A 56 -10.81 7.74 -12.20
CA GLU A 56 -12.03 6.90 -12.30
C GLU A 56 -13.01 7.50 -13.30
N ARG A 57 -13.28 8.80 -13.18
CA ARG A 57 -14.17 9.52 -14.10
C ARG A 57 -13.63 9.48 -15.54
N GLU A 58 -12.36 9.83 -15.73
CA GLU A 58 -11.69 9.83 -17.03
C GLU A 58 -11.77 8.46 -17.71
N GLY A 59 -11.47 7.39 -16.97
CA GLY A 59 -11.55 6.02 -17.49
C GLY A 59 -12.97 5.61 -17.90
N SER A 60 -13.99 6.05 -17.17
CA SER A 60 -15.39 5.78 -17.52
C SER A 60 -15.82 6.53 -18.77
N ILE A 61 -15.42 7.81 -18.91
CA ILE A 61 -15.68 8.63 -20.09
C ILE A 61 -14.96 8.05 -21.32
N TYR A 62 -13.69 7.68 -21.17
CA TYR A 62 -12.91 6.98 -22.19
C TYR A 62 -13.64 5.75 -22.71
N ASN A 63 -14.18 4.91 -21.82
CA ASN A 63 -14.90 3.70 -22.21
C ASN A 63 -16.19 4.00 -23.00
N GLN A 64 -16.93 5.07 -22.64
CA GLN A 64 -18.12 5.47 -23.41
C GLN A 64 -17.76 5.94 -24.81
N LEU A 65 -16.74 6.81 -24.91
CA LEU A 65 -16.23 7.29 -26.20
C LEU A 65 -15.71 6.14 -27.05
N GLN A 66 -14.93 5.22 -26.47
CA GLN A 66 -14.41 4.05 -27.18
C GLN A 66 -15.54 3.12 -27.66
N SER A 67 -16.58 2.90 -26.85
CA SER A 67 -17.74 2.09 -27.26
C SER A 67 -18.44 2.69 -28.48
N MET A 68 -18.67 4.01 -28.46
CA MET A 68 -19.29 4.73 -29.58
C MET A 68 -18.48 4.60 -30.87
N LEU A 69 -17.14 4.74 -30.79
CA LEU A 69 -16.25 4.64 -31.94
C LEU A 69 -16.18 3.23 -32.55
N ARG A 70 -16.28 2.17 -31.73
CA ARG A 70 -16.30 0.79 -32.23
C ARG A 70 -17.59 0.45 -32.98
N GLU A 71 -18.72 1.01 -32.54
CA GLU A 71 -20.02 0.78 -33.17
C GLU A 71 -20.10 1.41 -34.58
N SER A 72 -19.23 2.36 -34.92
CA SER A 72 -19.27 3.12 -36.18
C SER A 72 -18.40 2.57 -37.32
N LEU A 73 -17.91 1.31 -37.26
CA LEU A 73 -17.07 0.66 -38.28
C LEU A 73 -15.75 1.39 -38.63
N LEU A 74 -15.29 2.34 -37.79
CA LEU A 74 -14.06 3.11 -38.00
C LEU A 74 -12.77 2.34 -37.65
N ASP A 75 -12.88 1.05 -37.31
CA ASP A 75 -11.85 0.30 -36.58
C ASP A 75 -10.57 -0.01 -37.41
N GLU A 76 -10.54 0.15 -38.74
CA GLU A 76 -9.40 -0.29 -39.55
C GLU A 76 -8.33 0.78 -39.88
N TYR A 77 -8.59 2.09 -39.76
CA TYR A 77 -7.63 3.12 -40.25
C TYR A 77 -7.51 4.42 -39.43
N PHE A 78 -8.26 4.60 -38.33
CA PHE A 78 -8.34 5.90 -37.66
C PHE A 78 -7.77 5.89 -36.22
N TYR A 79 -6.73 6.69 -35.98
CA TYR A 79 -6.21 6.94 -34.65
C TYR A 79 -6.98 8.11 -34.01
N ILE A 80 -8.14 7.82 -33.44
CA ILE A 80 -8.83 8.75 -32.53
C ILE A 80 -8.26 8.49 -31.14
N ASN A 81 -7.93 9.53 -30.37
CA ASN A 81 -7.41 9.40 -29.00
C ASN A 81 -8.47 9.84 -27.97
N PRO A 82 -9.37 8.93 -27.52
CA PRO A 82 -10.44 9.28 -26.59
C PRO A 82 -9.94 9.86 -25.25
N SER A 83 -8.66 9.70 -24.93
CA SER A 83 -8.04 10.20 -23.71
C SER A 83 -7.97 11.73 -23.68
N GLU A 84 -7.73 12.40 -24.80
CA GLU A 84 -7.70 13.87 -24.85
C GLU A 84 -9.10 14.45 -24.69
N LEU A 85 -10.06 13.88 -25.42
CA LEU A 85 -11.47 14.27 -25.32
C LEU A 85 -12.03 14.03 -23.90
N ALA A 86 -11.67 12.92 -23.26
CA ALA A 86 -12.07 12.65 -21.88
C ALA A 86 -11.57 13.73 -20.89
N LYS A 87 -10.33 14.23 -21.06
CA LYS A 87 -9.77 15.31 -20.23
C LYS A 87 -10.46 16.65 -20.50
N GLU A 88 -10.76 16.94 -21.76
CA GLU A 88 -11.47 18.14 -22.15
C GLU A 88 -12.88 18.19 -21.52
N VAL A 89 -13.60 17.07 -21.57
CA VAL A 89 -14.92 16.89 -20.93
C VAL A 89 -14.88 17.13 -19.42
N ILE A 90 -13.84 16.64 -18.73
CA ILE A 90 -13.68 16.89 -17.29
C ILE A 90 -13.50 18.39 -17.02
N THR A 91 -12.77 19.09 -17.89
CA THR A 91 -12.51 20.54 -17.76
C THR A 91 -13.79 21.36 -17.92
N PHE A 92 -14.72 20.94 -18.77
CA PHE A 92 -16.04 21.59 -18.90
C PHE A 92 -16.85 21.50 -17.61
N ASN A 93 -16.85 20.34 -16.96
CA ASN A 93 -17.58 20.14 -15.71
C ASN A 93 -17.06 21.03 -14.57
N GLU A 94 -15.77 21.35 -14.55
CA GLU A 94 -15.18 22.25 -13.55
C GLU A 94 -15.65 23.72 -13.70
N LYS A 95 -16.11 24.12 -14.90
CA LYS A 95 -16.57 25.48 -15.20
C LYS A 95 -18.01 25.79 -14.74
N LYS A 96 -18.74 24.80 -14.20
CA LYS A 96 -20.11 24.92 -13.64
C LYS A 96 -21.13 25.56 -14.61
N GLU A 97 -21.28 24.99 -15.79
CA GLU A 97 -22.42 25.30 -16.66
C GLU A 97 -23.67 24.49 -16.26
N THR A 98 -24.85 24.95 -16.67
CA THR A 98 -26.10 24.21 -16.45
C THR A 98 -26.06 22.86 -17.19
N GLY A 99 -26.86 21.88 -16.76
CA GLY A 99 -26.81 20.52 -17.34
C GLY A 99 -27.04 20.47 -18.86
N ASP A 100 -27.84 21.39 -19.40
CA ASP A 100 -28.12 21.50 -20.83
C ASP A 100 -26.97 22.15 -21.61
N GLU A 101 -26.28 23.13 -21.01
CA GLU A 101 -25.09 23.76 -21.58
C GLU A 101 -23.92 22.76 -21.63
N LEU A 102 -23.68 22.04 -20.54
CA LEU A 102 -22.66 20.99 -20.49
C LEU A 102 -22.93 19.87 -21.51
N LYS A 103 -24.20 19.48 -21.71
CA LYS A 103 -24.58 18.52 -22.76
C LYS A 103 -24.19 19.00 -24.14
N LYS A 104 -24.45 20.28 -24.41
CA LYS A 104 -24.11 20.91 -25.69
C LYS A 104 -22.60 20.98 -25.88
N GLU A 105 -21.83 21.40 -24.88
CA GLU A 105 -20.36 21.43 -24.95
C GLU A 105 -19.77 20.04 -25.22
N ILE A 106 -20.26 19.00 -24.54
CA ILE A 106 -19.82 17.62 -24.77
C ILE A 106 -20.17 17.16 -26.19
N PHE A 107 -21.38 17.44 -26.65
CA PHE A 107 -21.80 17.10 -28.02
C PHE A 107 -20.91 17.79 -29.05
N ASP A 108 -20.70 19.09 -28.90
CA ASP A 108 -19.89 19.90 -29.82
C ASP A 108 -18.43 19.44 -29.79
N ALA A 109 -17.88 19.10 -28.62
CA ALA A 109 -16.53 18.56 -28.49
C ALA A 109 -16.40 17.20 -29.19
N ILE A 110 -17.35 16.28 -29.04
CA ILE A 110 -17.33 14.99 -29.74
C ILE A 110 -17.44 15.19 -31.26
N ALA A 111 -18.36 16.06 -31.70
CA ALA A 111 -18.61 16.32 -33.11
C ALA A 111 -17.44 17.04 -33.80
N ALA A 112 -16.74 17.93 -33.09
CA ALA A 112 -15.60 18.69 -33.58
C ALA A 112 -14.25 17.98 -33.41
N TYR A 113 -14.20 16.89 -32.63
CA TYR A 113 -12.95 16.20 -32.30
C TYR A 113 -12.23 15.70 -33.57
N ASP A 114 -12.98 15.24 -34.57
CA ASP A 114 -12.47 14.91 -35.89
C ASP A 114 -13.55 15.17 -36.94
N ASN A 115 -13.20 15.87 -38.02
CA ASN A 115 -14.13 16.25 -39.09
C ASN A 115 -14.82 15.04 -39.76
N ARG A 116 -14.31 13.82 -39.57
CA ARG A 116 -14.88 12.56 -40.12
C ARG A 116 -15.87 11.88 -39.16
N ILE A 117 -15.87 12.23 -37.87
CA ILE A 117 -16.83 11.69 -36.89
C ILE A 117 -18.28 12.03 -37.27
N PRO A 118 -18.63 13.28 -37.65
CA PRO A 118 -19.98 13.63 -38.09
C PRO A 118 -20.47 12.89 -39.34
N GLU A 119 -19.57 12.34 -40.16
CA GLU A 119 -19.91 11.59 -41.38
C GLU A 119 -20.10 10.09 -41.10
N ALA A 120 -19.44 9.56 -40.07
CA ALA A 120 -19.43 8.14 -39.73
C ALA A 120 -20.35 7.77 -38.55
N ILE A 121 -20.68 8.72 -37.68
CA ILE A 121 -21.48 8.51 -36.46
C ILE A 121 -22.77 9.32 -36.56
N SER A 122 -23.91 8.68 -36.28
CA SER A 122 -25.19 9.39 -36.26
C SER A 122 -25.23 10.42 -35.12
N LYS A 123 -25.91 11.54 -35.35
CA LYS A 123 -26.13 12.55 -34.29
C LYS A 123 -26.78 11.95 -33.04
N ASP A 124 -27.71 11.01 -33.24
CA ASP A 124 -28.38 10.30 -32.16
C ASP A 124 -27.40 9.49 -31.29
N ALA A 125 -26.36 8.89 -31.90
CA ALA A 125 -25.34 8.14 -31.15
C ALA A 125 -24.40 9.06 -30.36
N ILE A 126 -24.06 10.23 -30.91
CA ILE A 126 -23.29 11.26 -30.19
C ILE A 126 -24.11 11.80 -29.01
N GLU A 127 -25.40 12.08 -29.24
CA GLU A 127 -26.30 12.58 -28.19
C GLU A 127 -26.49 11.55 -27.08
N ALA A 128 -26.72 10.28 -27.43
CA ALA A 128 -26.81 9.19 -26.46
C ALA A 128 -25.52 9.02 -25.65
N THR A 129 -24.35 9.22 -26.27
CA THR A 129 -23.05 9.16 -25.61
C THR A 129 -22.86 10.34 -24.66
N ALA A 130 -23.20 11.56 -25.08
CA ALA A 130 -23.18 12.74 -24.24
C ALA A 130 -24.09 12.57 -23.00
N ASP A 131 -25.30 12.02 -23.16
CA ASP A 131 -26.20 11.72 -22.04
C ASP A 131 -25.60 10.72 -21.03
N ARG A 132 -24.87 9.71 -21.51
CA ARG A 132 -24.16 8.75 -20.63
C ARG A 132 -23.00 9.43 -19.89
N ILE A 133 -22.25 10.30 -20.58
CA ILE A 133 -21.14 11.05 -19.99
C ILE A 133 -21.65 11.99 -18.90
N ILE A 134 -22.75 12.70 -19.11
CA ILE A 134 -23.37 13.55 -18.07
C ILE A 134 -23.74 12.72 -16.85
N LYS A 135 -24.35 11.55 -17.04
CA LYS A 135 -24.66 10.65 -15.92
C LYS A 135 -23.42 10.25 -15.14
N ILE A 136 -22.28 10.04 -15.80
CA ILE A 136 -20.98 9.76 -15.14
C ILE A 136 -20.49 10.98 -14.35
N LEU A 137 -20.56 12.18 -14.94
CA LEU A 137 -20.11 13.42 -14.28
C LEU A 137 -20.95 13.78 -13.05
N LEU A 138 -22.23 13.42 -13.06
CA LEU A 138 -23.17 13.62 -11.94
C LEU A 138 -22.98 12.62 -10.79
N ILE A 139 -22.16 11.57 -10.94
CA ILE A 139 -21.86 10.65 -9.84
C ILE A 139 -21.11 11.41 -8.75
N PRO A 140 -21.60 11.40 -7.49
CA PRO A 140 -20.92 12.04 -6.38
C PRO A 140 -19.55 11.40 -6.07
N ASP A 141 -18.58 12.22 -5.65
CA ASP A 141 -17.23 11.75 -5.34
C ASP A 141 -17.18 10.75 -4.18
N ASP A 142 -18.09 10.86 -3.21
CA ASP A 142 -18.25 9.93 -2.10
C ASP A 142 -18.69 8.53 -2.55
N GLU A 143 -19.54 8.42 -3.57
CA GLU A 143 -19.91 7.12 -4.16
C GLU A 143 -18.71 6.46 -4.86
N ILE A 144 -17.93 7.25 -5.60
CA ILE A 144 -16.70 6.76 -6.26
C ILE A 144 -15.69 6.32 -5.20
N LEU A 145 -15.50 7.13 -4.15
CA LEU A 145 -14.60 6.81 -3.04
C LEU A 145 -15.00 5.52 -2.33
N LYS A 146 -16.30 5.32 -2.02
CA LYS A 146 -16.80 4.06 -1.45
C LYS A 146 -16.44 2.88 -2.33
N SER A 147 -16.61 3.01 -3.66
CA SER A 147 -16.23 1.94 -4.58
C SER A 147 -14.72 1.67 -4.62
N ILE A 148 -13.88 2.70 -4.52
CA ILE A 148 -12.41 2.54 -4.46
C ILE A 148 -12.01 1.79 -3.18
N LEU A 149 -12.53 2.22 -2.02
CA LEU A 149 -12.29 1.57 -0.73
C LEU A 149 -12.76 0.12 -0.73
N GLN A 150 -13.96 -0.15 -1.26
CA GLN A 150 -14.49 -1.51 -1.41
C GLN A 150 -13.49 -2.39 -2.17
N LYS A 151 -13.02 -1.96 -3.34
CA LYS A 151 -12.11 -2.76 -4.17
C LYS A 151 -10.76 -2.99 -3.49
N ASN A 152 -10.20 -1.98 -2.83
CA ASN A 152 -8.93 -2.12 -2.13
C ASN A 152 -9.04 -3.04 -0.90
N LEU A 153 -10.15 -2.98 -0.16
CA LEU A 153 -10.41 -3.89 0.95
C LEU A 153 -10.70 -5.31 0.47
N ASP A 154 -11.51 -5.49 -0.58
CA ASP A 154 -11.84 -6.80 -1.15
C ASP A 154 -10.61 -7.55 -1.63
N VAL A 155 -9.70 -6.84 -2.32
CA VAL A 155 -8.46 -7.43 -2.82
C VAL A 155 -7.53 -7.84 -1.67
N GLU A 156 -7.47 -7.05 -0.60
CA GLU A 156 -6.58 -7.32 0.54
C GLU A 156 -7.12 -8.40 1.52
N PHE A 157 -8.44 -8.43 1.70
CA PHE A 157 -9.15 -9.32 2.61
C PHE A 157 -9.89 -10.47 1.89
N CYS A 158 -9.69 -10.63 0.58
CA CYS A 158 -10.40 -11.62 -0.24
C CYS A 158 -11.94 -11.55 -0.09
N GLY A 159 -12.47 -10.33 0.07
CA GLY A 159 -13.90 -10.07 0.31
C GLY A 159 -14.43 -10.46 1.69
N GLN A 160 -13.55 -10.79 2.65
CA GLN A 160 -13.89 -11.11 4.04
C GLN A 160 -13.31 -10.06 4.99
N ILE A 161 -13.87 -8.86 4.94
CA ILE A 161 -13.38 -7.68 5.65
C ILE A 161 -13.79 -7.74 7.13
N GLY A 162 -15.08 -7.98 7.37
CA GLY A 162 -15.65 -8.05 8.70
C GLY A 162 -15.21 -9.29 9.47
N ASN A 163 -15.51 -9.32 10.76
CA ASN A 163 -15.17 -10.45 11.60
C ASN A 163 -16.09 -11.64 11.34
N VAL A 164 -15.54 -12.73 10.81
CA VAL A 164 -16.31 -13.94 10.47
C VAL A 164 -16.93 -14.65 11.69
N PHE A 165 -16.52 -14.29 12.91
CA PHE A 165 -17.05 -14.83 14.16
C PHE A 165 -18.11 -13.94 14.80
N CYS A 166 -18.43 -12.77 14.22
CA CYS A 166 -19.34 -11.79 14.80
C CYS A 166 -20.18 -11.11 13.70
N GLU A 167 -21.51 -11.02 13.87
CA GLU A 167 -22.38 -10.33 12.90
C GLU A 167 -22.48 -8.81 13.11
N ASP A 168 -21.67 -8.26 14.02
CA ASP A 168 -21.69 -6.84 14.36
C ASP A 168 -21.16 -5.96 13.23
N GLU A 169 -21.60 -4.70 13.22
CA GLU A 169 -21.02 -3.66 12.37
C GLU A 169 -19.50 -3.56 12.59
N SER A 170 -18.80 -3.41 11.47
CA SER A 170 -17.36 -3.32 11.41
C SER A 170 -16.95 -1.89 11.03
N SER A 171 -15.85 -1.39 11.56
CA SER A 171 -15.34 -0.09 11.14
C SER A 171 -13.81 0.00 11.22
N ILE A 172 -13.27 0.83 10.32
CA ILE A 172 -11.85 1.20 10.31
C ILE A 172 -11.79 2.72 10.41
N GLN A 173 -11.22 3.22 11.50
CA GLN A 173 -10.99 4.64 11.71
C GLN A 173 -9.50 4.96 11.59
N LEU A 174 -9.16 5.94 10.78
CA LEU A 174 -7.81 6.45 10.62
C LEU A 174 -7.75 7.91 11.06
N GLY A 175 -6.99 8.16 12.13
CA GLY A 175 -6.70 9.48 12.68
C GLY A 175 -5.31 9.96 12.28
N ILE A 176 -5.23 11.12 11.63
CA ILE A 176 -3.98 11.77 11.26
C ILE A 176 -4.01 13.21 11.75
N ARG A 177 -3.08 13.54 12.66
CA ARG A 177 -3.05 14.82 13.38
C ARG A 177 -4.39 15.09 14.08
N ASN A 178 -5.11 16.14 13.69
CA ASN A 178 -6.39 16.55 14.27
C ASN A 178 -7.59 16.09 13.43
N GLU A 179 -7.36 15.37 12.34
CA GLU A 179 -8.40 14.87 11.44
C GLU A 179 -8.58 13.37 11.63
N SER A 180 -9.80 12.90 11.41
CA SER A 180 -10.14 11.49 11.48
C SER A 180 -11.17 11.18 10.40
N THR A 181 -10.90 10.11 9.67
CA THR A 181 -11.84 9.46 8.76
C THR A 181 -12.31 8.14 9.36
N GLU A 182 -13.55 7.74 9.09
CA GLU A 182 -14.10 6.43 9.48
C GLU A 182 -14.75 5.76 8.27
N VAL A 183 -14.37 4.51 8.03
CA VAL A 183 -14.95 3.64 7.01
C VAL A 183 -15.90 2.68 7.72
N VAL A 184 -17.19 2.79 7.41
CA VAL A 184 -18.25 1.96 8.01
C VAL A 184 -18.53 0.77 7.11
N ILE A 185 -18.47 -0.44 7.67
CA ILE A 185 -18.56 -1.71 6.92
C ILE A 185 -19.68 -2.58 7.51
N SER A 186 -20.53 -3.10 6.64
CA SER A 186 -21.60 -4.04 7.00
C SER A 186 -21.67 -5.14 5.95
N LYS A 187 -21.62 -6.42 6.40
CA LYS A 187 -21.63 -7.60 5.52
C LYS A 187 -20.58 -7.52 4.40
N ASP A 188 -19.35 -7.18 4.76
CA ASP A 188 -18.21 -7.01 3.85
C ASP A 188 -18.42 -5.93 2.78
N ARG A 189 -19.36 -5.00 2.99
CA ARG A 189 -19.59 -3.85 2.11
C ARG A 189 -19.29 -2.54 2.82
N VAL A 190 -18.57 -1.66 2.13
CA VAL A 190 -18.36 -0.27 2.53
C VAL A 190 -19.68 0.48 2.38
N MET A 191 -20.28 0.85 3.51
CA MET A 191 -21.57 1.55 3.56
C MET A 191 -21.39 3.06 3.48
N ASP A 192 -20.40 3.59 4.21
CA ASP A 192 -20.14 5.02 4.30
C ASP A 192 -18.67 5.34 4.60
N VAL A 193 -18.27 6.56 4.27
CA VAL A 193 -16.93 7.13 4.55
C VAL A 193 -17.12 8.50 5.18
N ILE A 194 -16.98 8.56 6.49
CA ILE A 194 -17.20 9.76 7.27
C ILE A 194 -15.91 10.59 7.29
N LYS A 195 -15.98 11.85 6.82
CA LYS A 195 -14.88 12.83 6.82
C LYS A 195 -13.59 12.29 6.15
N PRO A 196 -13.64 12.01 4.83
CA PRO A 196 -12.47 11.51 4.12
C PRO A 196 -11.29 12.48 4.20
N ILE A 197 -10.11 11.94 4.48
CA ILE A 197 -8.86 12.70 4.59
C ILE A 197 -8.06 12.61 3.28
N ARG A 198 -7.19 13.60 3.04
CA ARG A 198 -6.29 13.63 1.87
C ARG A 198 -4.86 13.31 2.30
N LEU A 199 -4.28 12.27 1.72
CA LEU A 199 -2.90 11.86 2.01
C LEU A 199 -2.00 12.13 0.82
N GLY A 200 -0.86 12.77 1.10
CA GLY A 200 0.17 13.06 0.11
C GLY A 200 1.28 12.00 0.03
N THR A 201 1.30 11.05 0.97
CA THR A 201 2.24 9.92 1.00
C THR A 201 1.47 8.60 0.89
N GLU A 202 2.16 7.55 0.46
CA GLU A 202 1.60 6.19 0.45
C GLU A 202 2.23 5.32 1.56
N ALA A 203 1.55 4.23 1.91
CA ALA A 203 2.08 3.19 2.78
C ALA A 203 2.73 2.07 1.95
N ILE A 204 3.93 1.65 2.37
CA ILE A 204 4.65 0.50 1.81
C ILE A 204 4.52 -0.68 2.78
N TYR A 205 4.06 -1.82 2.30
CA TYR A 205 3.98 -3.06 3.09
C TYR A 205 5.07 -4.03 2.63
N ILE A 206 5.84 -4.58 3.57
CA ILE A 206 6.83 -5.64 3.33
C ILE A 206 6.48 -6.84 4.21
N ASP A 207 6.06 -7.94 3.58
CA ASP A 207 5.65 -9.21 4.22
C ASP A 207 6.63 -10.35 3.90
N ASP A 208 7.01 -10.50 2.64
CA ASP A 208 7.67 -11.70 2.15
C ASP A 208 8.83 -11.37 1.19
N PRO A 209 10.08 -11.72 1.55
CA PRO A 209 11.25 -11.51 0.70
C PRO A 209 11.22 -12.28 -0.63
N PHE A 210 10.40 -13.33 -0.77
CA PHE A 210 10.24 -14.06 -2.02
C PHE A 210 9.52 -13.25 -3.11
N VAL A 211 8.98 -12.07 -2.79
CA VAL A 211 8.45 -11.12 -3.78
C VAL A 211 9.44 -10.80 -4.90
N LEU A 212 10.75 -10.84 -4.64
CA LEU A 212 11.79 -10.63 -5.66
C LEU A 212 11.80 -11.74 -6.72
N ASP A 213 11.48 -12.98 -6.35
CA ASP A 213 11.49 -14.12 -7.26
C ASP A 213 10.37 -14.03 -8.29
N GLU A 214 9.26 -13.40 -7.90
CA GLU A 214 8.10 -13.11 -8.75
C GLU A 214 8.37 -11.96 -9.73
N LEU A 215 9.44 -11.20 -9.55
CA LEU A 215 9.86 -10.20 -10.53
C LEU A 215 10.51 -10.85 -11.76
N SER A 216 11.08 -12.04 -11.58
CA SER A 216 11.76 -12.82 -12.62
C SER A 216 10.82 -13.84 -13.27
N GLY A 217 10.38 -13.55 -14.50
CA GLY A 217 9.57 -14.45 -15.32
C GLY A 217 8.20 -13.87 -15.68
N GLY A 218 7.88 -13.86 -16.98
CA GLY A 218 6.54 -13.52 -17.47
C GLY A 218 6.46 -12.44 -18.55
N SER A 219 7.23 -12.56 -19.65
CA SER A 219 6.86 -11.99 -20.95
C SER A 219 5.77 -12.80 -21.68
N GLY A 220 5.18 -13.82 -21.05
CA GLY A 220 4.34 -14.83 -21.71
C GLY A 220 2.84 -14.83 -21.39
N ARG A 221 2.37 -13.99 -20.47
CA ARG A 221 0.96 -13.60 -20.42
C ARG A 221 0.92 -12.15 -20.86
N MET A 222 0.18 -11.91 -21.94
CA MET A 222 -0.38 -10.64 -22.40
C MET A 222 -0.16 -9.51 -21.39
N TRP A 223 0.39 -8.38 -21.85
CA TRP A 223 0.62 -7.14 -21.11
C TRP A 223 -0.68 -6.63 -20.48
N ILE A 224 -1.16 -7.29 -19.44
CA ILE A 224 -2.25 -6.83 -18.58
C ILE A 224 -1.56 -5.78 -17.72
N GLY A 225 -1.97 -4.52 -17.88
CA GLY A 225 -1.42 -3.39 -17.15
C GLY A 225 -1.38 -3.64 -15.64
N VAL A 226 -0.63 -2.79 -14.91
CA VAL A 226 -0.62 -2.82 -13.45
C VAL A 226 -2.07 -2.82 -12.96
N PRO A 227 -2.48 -3.78 -12.10
CA PRO A 227 -3.84 -3.83 -11.60
C PRO A 227 -4.22 -2.48 -10.99
N ARG A 228 -5.41 -1.99 -11.33
CA ARG A 228 -5.89 -0.68 -10.88
C ARG A 228 -5.99 -0.59 -9.34
N TYR A 229 -6.28 -1.72 -8.70
CA TYR A 229 -6.39 -1.88 -7.25
C TYR A 229 -5.50 -3.07 -6.84
N PRO A 230 -4.20 -2.86 -6.62
CA PRO A 230 -3.29 -3.92 -6.24
C PRO A 230 -3.44 -4.25 -4.74
N ASP A 231 -3.31 -5.53 -4.40
CA ASP A 231 -3.00 -5.93 -3.01
C ASP A 231 -1.60 -5.40 -2.62
N HIS A 232 -1.27 -5.48 -1.34
CA HIS A 232 0.02 -5.01 -0.85
C HIS A 232 1.21 -5.69 -1.54
N ARG A 233 1.14 -6.99 -1.84
CA ARG A 233 2.20 -7.73 -2.53
C ARG A 233 2.41 -7.26 -3.96
N THR A 234 1.33 -7.00 -4.70
CA THR A 234 1.37 -6.47 -6.08
C THR A 234 1.80 -5.02 -6.12
N HIS A 235 1.41 -4.23 -5.12
CA HIS A 235 1.91 -2.87 -4.92
C HIS A 235 3.43 -2.88 -4.68
N LEU A 236 3.93 -3.68 -3.75
CA LEU A 236 5.37 -3.85 -3.51
C LEU A 236 6.13 -4.27 -4.77
N LYS A 237 5.60 -5.23 -5.53
CA LYS A 237 6.17 -5.61 -6.84
C LYS A 237 6.25 -4.41 -7.79
N THR A 238 5.24 -3.54 -7.80
CA THR A 238 5.22 -2.36 -8.64
C THR A 238 6.27 -1.35 -8.20
N CYS A 239 6.42 -1.14 -6.88
CA CYS A 239 7.46 -0.29 -6.31
C CYS A 239 8.88 -0.78 -6.67
N LEU A 240 9.11 -2.08 -6.57
CA LEU A 240 10.36 -2.72 -6.98
C LEU A 240 10.53 -2.78 -8.51
N LYS A 241 9.46 -2.49 -9.29
CA LYS A 241 9.48 -2.49 -10.76
C LYS A 241 9.87 -1.19 -11.41
N VAL A 242 9.56 -0.07 -10.79
CA VAL A 242 9.77 1.25 -11.40
C VAL A 242 11.15 1.75 -10.97
N ALA A 243 12.01 2.02 -11.96
CA ALA A 243 13.44 2.26 -11.76
C ALA A 243 13.78 3.49 -10.92
N SER A 244 12.85 4.44 -10.75
CA SER A 244 12.90 5.52 -9.76
C SER A 244 11.61 6.34 -9.89
N ARG A 245 11.07 6.85 -8.77
CA ARG A 245 10.13 7.97 -8.83
C ARG A 245 10.91 9.25 -9.13
N ASN A 246 10.41 10.04 -10.08
CA ASN A 246 10.96 11.37 -10.38
C ASN A 246 10.73 12.28 -9.16
N LEU A 247 11.74 12.41 -8.31
CA LEU A 247 11.83 13.49 -7.33
C LEU A 247 12.25 14.77 -8.04
N ASN A 248 11.92 15.92 -7.46
CA ASN A 248 12.58 17.15 -7.85
C ASN A 248 14.03 17.13 -7.30
N VAL A 249 14.92 17.87 -7.96
CA VAL A 249 16.37 17.86 -7.66
C VAL A 249 16.68 18.25 -6.21
N VAL A 250 15.85 19.10 -5.59
CA VAL A 250 16.05 19.54 -4.19
C VAL A 250 15.71 18.42 -3.22
N ASP A 251 14.59 17.75 -3.42
CA ASP A 251 14.17 16.60 -2.61
C ASP A 251 15.12 15.42 -2.77
N GLU A 252 15.70 15.24 -3.96
CA GLU A 252 16.74 14.24 -4.21
C GLU A 252 18.01 14.53 -3.39
N ILE A 253 18.47 15.78 -3.34
CA ILE A 253 19.65 16.16 -2.54
C ILE A 253 19.41 15.91 -1.04
N VAL A 254 18.27 16.34 -0.50
CA VAL A 254 17.92 16.15 0.91
C VAL A 254 17.78 14.66 1.25
N THR A 255 17.22 13.87 0.33
CA THR A 255 17.07 12.42 0.49
C THR A 255 18.42 11.73 0.50
N ASN A 256 19.34 12.12 -0.39
CA ASN A 256 20.67 11.54 -0.49
C ASN A 256 21.52 11.76 0.78
N GLU A 257 21.48 12.96 1.39
CA GLU A 257 22.22 13.21 2.65
C GLU A 257 21.76 12.30 3.81
N LYS A 258 20.45 12.07 3.92
CA LYS A 258 19.86 11.18 4.94
C LYS A 258 20.13 9.71 4.63
N PHE A 259 20.31 9.39 3.36
CA PHE A 259 20.49 8.04 2.87
C PHE A 259 21.86 7.46 3.20
N ASP A 260 22.92 8.29 3.25
CA ASP A 260 24.31 7.83 3.42
C ASP A 260 24.52 6.93 4.65
N GLN A 261 24.04 7.33 5.84
CA GLN A 261 24.22 6.54 7.07
C GLN A 261 23.50 5.19 7.02
N ILE A 262 22.34 5.14 6.36
CA ILE A 262 21.54 3.92 6.21
C ILE A 262 22.19 3.03 5.14
N TYR A 263 22.60 3.63 4.03
CA TYR A 263 23.25 2.95 2.92
C TYR A 263 24.56 2.28 3.35
N GLU A 264 25.40 2.96 4.14
CA GLU A 264 26.63 2.39 4.68
C GLU A 264 26.37 1.10 5.49
N LYS A 265 25.30 1.07 6.29
CA LYS A 265 24.93 -0.12 7.08
C LYS A 265 24.34 -1.23 6.23
N ILE A 266 23.43 -0.90 5.31
CA ILE A 266 22.85 -1.87 4.37
C ILE A 266 23.96 -2.51 3.53
N SER A 267 24.92 -1.72 3.05
CA SER A 267 26.01 -2.17 2.17
C SER A 267 26.96 -3.17 2.83
N LYS A 268 27.00 -3.26 4.18
CA LYS A 268 27.76 -4.29 4.90
C LYS A 268 27.23 -5.71 4.65
N VAL A 269 25.96 -5.84 4.30
CA VAL A 269 25.31 -7.13 4.00
C VAL A 269 24.87 -7.23 2.54
N CYS A 270 24.38 -6.12 1.98
CA CYS A 270 23.87 -6.02 0.61
C CYS A 270 24.73 -5.05 -0.22
N GLU A 271 25.92 -5.53 -0.61
CA GLU A 271 26.88 -4.78 -1.43
C GLU A 271 26.29 -4.42 -2.81
N GLY A 272 25.54 -5.33 -3.42
CA GLY A 272 25.01 -5.21 -4.77
C GLY A 272 23.64 -4.57 -4.87
N ASP A 273 23.16 -4.42 -6.10
CA ASP A 273 21.86 -3.83 -6.40
C ASP A 273 20.97 -4.78 -7.21
N VAL A 274 19.66 -4.69 -7.00
CA VAL A 274 18.67 -5.39 -7.82
C VAL A 274 18.55 -4.64 -9.14
N VAL A 275 19.03 -5.25 -10.21
CA VAL A 275 19.07 -4.67 -11.55
C VAL A 275 18.19 -5.45 -12.51
N ARG A 276 17.65 -4.74 -13.51
CA ARG A 276 16.84 -5.34 -14.57
C ARG A 276 17.55 -5.35 -15.89
N ASP A 277 17.33 -6.42 -16.63
CA ASP A 277 17.76 -6.53 -18.01
C ASP A 277 16.58 -6.31 -18.98
N LYS A 278 16.90 -5.98 -20.23
CA LYS A 278 15.95 -5.89 -21.34
C LYS A 278 15.24 -7.22 -21.61
N ARG A 279 15.82 -8.35 -21.16
CA ARG A 279 15.30 -9.72 -21.32
C ARG A 279 14.72 -10.27 -20.01
N THR A 280 13.66 -9.64 -19.48
CA THR A 280 12.73 -10.14 -18.44
C THR A 280 13.26 -10.80 -17.16
N SER A 281 14.58 -10.88 -16.98
CA SER A 281 15.23 -11.41 -15.80
C SER A 281 15.68 -10.26 -14.89
N VAL A 282 15.37 -10.41 -13.61
CA VAL A 282 15.89 -9.54 -12.56
C VAL A 282 17.12 -10.22 -11.98
N GLY A 283 18.23 -9.49 -11.92
CA GLY A 283 19.47 -9.96 -11.36
C GLY A 283 19.91 -9.13 -10.17
N TYR A 284 20.77 -9.69 -9.34
CA TYR A 284 21.53 -8.98 -8.33
C TYR A 284 22.96 -8.78 -8.82
N ARG A 285 23.40 -7.52 -8.89
CA ARG A 285 24.72 -7.15 -9.42
C ARG A 285 25.63 -6.69 -8.30
N VAL A 286 26.80 -7.32 -8.19
CA VAL A 286 27.89 -6.92 -7.28
C VAL A 286 29.13 -6.69 -8.13
N GLY A 287 29.49 -5.42 -8.35
CA GLY A 287 30.52 -5.07 -9.34
C GLY A 287 30.21 -5.65 -10.72
N GLU A 288 31.13 -6.46 -11.25
CA GLU A 288 30.99 -7.16 -12.53
C GLU A 288 30.20 -8.48 -12.43
N TYR A 289 30.00 -9.01 -11.21
CA TYR A 289 29.31 -10.27 -11.00
C TYR A 289 27.80 -10.09 -11.00
N ARG A 290 27.10 -11.06 -11.58
CA ARG A 290 25.63 -11.08 -11.63
C ARG A 290 25.09 -12.44 -11.22
N LEU A 291 24.10 -12.40 -10.33
CA LEU A 291 23.32 -13.54 -9.88
C LEU A 291 21.86 -13.34 -10.28
N ASP A 292 21.12 -14.41 -10.60
CA ASP A 292 19.65 -14.31 -10.68
C ASP A 292 19.09 -14.10 -9.27
N VAL A 293 18.11 -13.20 -9.09
CA VAL A 293 17.52 -12.95 -7.77
C VAL A 293 16.95 -14.22 -7.12
N LYS A 294 16.50 -15.19 -7.92
CA LYS A 294 16.03 -16.50 -7.43
C LYS A 294 17.11 -17.31 -6.73
N ASN A 295 18.38 -17.05 -7.04
CA ASN A 295 19.53 -17.72 -6.44
C ASN A 295 20.11 -16.95 -5.24
N MET A 296 19.52 -15.82 -4.83
CA MET A 296 19.91 -15.11 -3.61
C MET A 296 19.41 -15.84 -2.35
N SER A 297 20.14 -15.71 -1.24
CA SER A 297 19.63 -16.15 0.06
C SER A 297 18.43 -15.28 0.48
N THR A 298 17.43 -15.90 1.11
CA THR A 298 16.19 -15.20 1.49
C THR A 298 16.45 -14.03 2.44
N GLY A 299 17.37 -14.15 3.39
CA GLY A 299 17.73 -13.04 4.25
C GLY A 299 18.34 -11.86 3.50
N LEU A 300 19.19 -12.12 2.48
CA LEU A 300 19.76 -11.05 1.64
C LEU A 300 18.67 -10.35 0.80
N LYS A 301 17.64 -11.09 0.36
CA LYS A 301 16.50 -10.50 -0.37
C LYS A 301 15.78 -9.43 0.46
N THR A 302 15.61 -9.62 1.77
CA THR A 302 15.02 -8.61 2.67
C THR A 302 15.79 -7.28 2.62
N PHE A 303 17.13 -7.33 2.74
CA PHE A 303 17.97 -6.14 2.62
C PHE A 303 17.92 -5.53 1.22
N ALA A 304 17.92 -6.37 0.18
CA ALA A 304 17.87 -5.92 -1.21
C ALA A 304 16.53 -5.22 -1.54
N ILE A 305 15.41 -5.68 -0.97
CA ILE A 305 14.10 -5.02 -1.08
C ILE A 305 14.15 -3.66 -0.41
N LEU A 306 14.62 -3.58 0.83
CA LEU A 306 14.74 -2.31 1.55
C LEU A 306 15.64 -1.32 0.79
N LYS A 307 16.81 -1.79 0.33
CA LYS A 307 17.74 -1.01 -0.48
C LYS A 307 17.06 -0.49 -1.74
N SER A 308 16.37 -1.36 -2.48
CA SER A 308 15.66 -1.01 -3.72
C SER A 308 14.56 0.03 -3.48
N LEU A 309 13.80 -0.09 -2.40
CA LEU A 309 12.74 0.87 -2.06
C LEU A 309 13.30 2.25 -1.70
N LEU A 310 14.44 2.30 -1.02
CA LEU A 310 15.15 3.55 -0.75
C LEU A 310 15.71 4.16 -2.05
N THR A 311 16.45 3.39 -2.85
CA THR A 311 17.07 3.88 -4.10
C THR A 311 16.04 4.30 -5.16
N ASN A 312 14.86 3.67 -5.15
CA ASN A 312 13.78 4.00 -6.07
C ASN A 312 12.89 5.15 -5.57
N ASN A 313 13.23 5.79 -4.43
CA ASN A 313 12.49 6.90 -3.81
C ASN A 313 11.04 6.55 -3.41
N TYR A 314 10.79 5.29 -3.02
CA TYR A 314 9.49 4.89 -2.44
C TYR A 314 9.43 5.10 -0.93
N ILE A 315 10.59 5.16 -0.28
CA ILE A 315 10.70 5.53 1.13
C ILE A 315 11.02 7.02 1.18
N GLU A 316 9.98 7.82 1.38
CA GLU A 316 10.04 9.27 1.46
C GLU A 316 10.00 9.76 2.92
N ALA A 317 10.41 11.01 3.16
CA ALA A 317 10.37 11.60 4.49
C ALA A 317 8.93 11.64 5.06
N ASN A 318 8.76 11.25 6.32
CA ASN A 318 7.46 11.05 6.99
C ASN A 318 6.55 10.02 6.30
N GLY A 319 7.10 9.13 5.47
CA GLY A 319 6.39 8.01 4.86
C GLY A 319 5.94 6.97 5.88
N THR A 320 5.02 6.10 5.47
CA THR A 320 4.52 4.99 6.30
C THR A 320 5.04 3.66 5.78
N ILE A 321 5.63 2.84 6.66
CA ILE A 321 6.07 1.48 6.33
C ILE A 321 5.42 0.49 7.29
N ILE A 322 4.92 -0.62 6.73
CA ILE A 322 4.43 -1.78 7.46
C ILE A 322 5.42 -2.91 7.22
N LEU A 323 5.97 -3.47 8.30
CA LEU A 323 6.91 -4.59 8.28
C LEU A 323 6.24 -5.75 9.00
N ASP A 324 5.95 -6.84 8.30
CA ASP A 324 5.29 -8.01 8.86
C ASP A 324 6.28 -9.15 9.02
N GLU A 325 6.67 -9.43 10.25
CA GLU A 325 7.62 -10.48 10.64
C GLU A 325 8.93 -10.48 9.82
N PRO A 326 9.59 -9.32 9.66
CA PRO A 326 10.77 -9.18 8.80
C PRO A 326 11.98 -10.03 9.26
N GLU A 327 11.96 -10.54 10.49
CA GLU A 327 13.03 -11.31 11.10
C GLU A 327 13.07 -12.80 10.70
N ILE A 328 11.97 -13.37 10.17
CA ILE A 328 11.80 -14.83 9.98
C ILE A 328 12.95 -15.46 9.19
N HIS A 329 13.41 -14.78 8.14
CA HIS A 329 14.43 -15.29 7.22
C HIS A 329 15.84 -14.78 7.52
N LEU A 330 16.02 -14.06 8.63
CA LEU A 330 17.29 -13.44 9.00
C LEU A 330 18.03 -14.29 10.04
N HIS A 331 19.33 -14.49 9.83
CA HIS A 331 20.23 -15.00 10.86
C HIS A 331 20.30 -14.00 12.04
N PRO A 332 20.54 -14.42 13.30
CA PRO A 332 20.53 -13.52 14.47
C PRO A 332 21.37 -12.25 14.34
N GLU A 333 22.53 -12.31 13.69
CA GLU A 333 23.36 -11.11 13.43
C GLU A 333 22.66 -10.12 12.48
N TRP A 334 21.97 -10.62 11.47
CA TRP A 334 21.22 -9.80 10.53
C TRP A 334 19.91 -9.28 11.11
N GLN A 335 19.31 -10.01 12.06
CA GLN A 335 18.19 -9.49 12.85
C GLN A 335 18.60 -8.23 13.64
N LEU A 336 19.77 -8.24 14.29
CA LEU A 336 20.29 -7.05 14.97
C LEU A 336 20.53 -5.89 14.00
N LEU A 337 21.17 -6.16 12.87
CA LEU A 337 21.41 -5.13 11.86
C LEU A 337 20.09 -4.56 11.31
N PHE A 338 19.11 -5.41 11.00
CA PHE A 338 17.84 -4.97 10.44
C PHE A 338 17.01 -4.18 11.46
N ALA A 339 17.01 -4.59 12.74
CA ALA A 339 16.41 -3.80 13.82
C ALA A 339 17.06 -2.41 13.93
N GLU A 340 18.39 -2.34 13.84
CA GLU A 340 19.11 -1.06 13.84
C GLU A 340 18.74 -0.18 12.63
N LEU A 341 18.59 -0.77 11.45
CA LEU A 341 18.16 -0.08 10.23
C LEU A 341 16.74 0.50 10.38
N ILE A 342 15.79 -0.25 10.97
CA ILE A 342 14.42 0.23 11.23
C ILE A 342 14.45 1.50 12.10
N VAL A 343 15.27 1.49 13.16
CA VAL A 343 15.41 2.65 14.06
C VAL A 343 16.01 3.85 13.32
N LEU A 344 17.01 3.63 12.48
CA LEU A 344 17.62 4.69 11.68
C LEU A 344 16.69 5.25 10.61
N LEU A 345 15.88 4.41 9.97
CA LEU A 345 14.85 4.86 9.04
C LEU A 345 13.89 5.83 9.72
N HIS A 346 13.42 5.50 10.92
CA HIS A 346 12.61 6.46 11.69
C HIS A 346 13.40 7.73 12.03
N ARG A 347 14.63 7.62 12.54
CA ARG A 347 15.44 8.76 12.97
C ARG A 347 15.76 9.75 11.85
N GLU A 348 16.20 9.25 10.70
CA GLU A 348 16.70 10.09 9.61
C GLU A 348 15.54 10.59 8.72
N PHE A 349 14.55 9.73 8.43
CA PHE A 349 13.43 10.06 7.54
C PHE A 349 12.15 10.48 8.26
N GLY A 350 12.04 10.30 9.57
CA GLY A 350 10.82 10.56 10.31
C GLY A 350 9.71 9.54 10.02
N LEU A 351 10.06 8.33 9.57
CA LEU A 351 9.06 7.33 9.14
C LEU A 351 8.10 6.94 10.26
N HIS A 352 6.88 6.62 9.85
CA HIS A 352 5.87 5.97 10.67
C HIS A 352 5.89 4.46 10.37
N ILE A 353 6.44 3.68 11.30
CA ILE A 353 6.71 2.25 11.11
C ILE A 353 5.74 1.44 11.97
N LEU A 354 4.95 0.58 11.34
CA LEU A 354 4.21 -0.48 11.99
C LEU A 354 4.97 -1.80 11.80
N LEU A 355 5.48 -2.37 12.87
CA LEU A 355 6.25 -3.60 12.89
C LEU A 355 5.47 -4.70 13.61
N ASN A 356 5.19 -5.80 12.93
CA ASN A 356 4.69 -7.00 13.57
C ASN A 356 5.85 -7.97 13.79
N THR A 357 5.88 -8.62 14.96
CA THR A 357 6.89 -9.62 15.29
C THR A 357 6.33 -10.68 16.23
N HIS A 358 6.88 -11.89 16.18
CA HIS A 358 6.69 -12.91 17.21
C HIS A 358 8.00 -13.23 17.95
N SER A 359 9.06 -12.46 17.67
CA SER A 359 10.40 -12.70 18.19
C SER A 359 10.70 -11.79 19.39
N PRO A 360 10.84 -12.34 20.61
CA PRO A 360 11.28 -11.55 21.76
C PRO A 360 12.70 -11.01 21.54
N TYR A 361 13.55 -11.76 20.83
CA TYR A 361 14.90 -11.31 20.50
C TYR A 361 14.90 -10.07 19.60
N PHE A 362 14.04 -10.05 18.57
CA PHE A 362 13.93 -8.93 17.65
C PHE A 362 13.31 -7.69 18.32
N LEU A 363 12.27 -7.89 19.15
CA LEU A 363 11.70 -6.84 19.98
C LEU A 363 12.76 -6.17 20.88
N ASN A 364 13.58 -6.97 21.56
CA ASN A 364 14.65 -6.46 22.41
C ASN A 364 15.70 -5.67 21.60
N ALA A 365 16.04 -6.13 20.40
CA ALA A 365 16.92 -5.38 19.52
C ALA A 365 16.34 -3.99 19.18
N ILE A 366 15.04 -3.90 18.86
CA ILE A 366 14.36 -2.62 18.63
C ILE A 366 14.44 -1.73 19.87
N GLU A 367 14.16 -2.23 21.07
CA GLU A 367 14.25 -1.45 22.32
C GLU A 367 15.66 -0.90 22.55
N VAL A 368 16.68 -1.76 22.44
CA VAL A 368 18.09 -1.38 22.65
C VAL A 368 18.54 -0.34 21.64
N TYR A 369 18.23 -0.54 20.35
CA TYR A 369 18.62 0.42 19.32
C TYR A 369 17.82 1.72 19.42
N SER A 370 16.55 1.68 19.79
CA SER A 370 15.74 2.89 20.01
C SER A 370 16.32 3.73 21.15
N ALA A 371 16.78 3.09 22.23
CA ALA A 371 17.48 3.77 23.32
C ALA A 371 18.84 4.34 22.87
N LYS A 372 19.64 3.54 22.14
CA LYS A 372 20.94 3.96 21.59
C LYS A 372 20.82 5.22 20.73
N TYR A 373 19.78 5.30 19.91
CA TYR A 373 19.55 6.40 18.98
C TYR A 373 18.63 7.50 19.51
N GLN A 374 18.21 7.41 20.78
CA GLN A 374 17.39 8.41 21.48
C GLN A 374 16.04 8.67 20.79
N VAL A 375 15.34 7.59 20.44
CA VAL A 375 13.98 7.63 19.86
C VAL A 375 12.98 6.75 20.61
N SER A 376 13.32 6.29 21.82
CA SER A 376 12.44 5.44 22.65
C SER A 376 11.09 6.08 22.95
N GLU A 377 11.03 7.40 23.10
CA GLU A 377 9.78 8.15 23.33
C GLU A 377 8.85 8.20 22.10
N LYS A 378 9.35 7.78 20.94
CA LYS A 378 8.58 7.58 19.70
C LYS A 378 8.22 6.12 19.47
N CYS A 379 8.53 5.25 20.42
CA CYS A 379 8.21 3.83 20.35
C CYS A 379 6.92 3.50 21.11
N LYS A 380 6.10 2.63 20.54
CA LYS A 380 4.89 2.08 21.16
C LYS A 380 4.89 0.57 21.01
N TYR A 381 4.45 -0.13 22.05
CA TYR A 381 4.46 -1.59 22.11
C TYR A 381 3.07 -2.11 22.44
N TYR A 382 2.59 -3.04 21.61
CA TYR A 382 1.27 -3.64 21.74
C TYR A 382 1.38 -5.15 21.84
N LEU A 383 0.64 -5.74 22.77
CA LEU A 383 0.51 -7.19 22.91
C LEU A 383 -0.79 -7.66 22.26
N THR A 384 -0.70 -8.68 21.41
CA THR A 384 -1.87 -9.37 20.84
C THR A 384 -2.14 -10.69 21.54
N GLU A 385 -3.42 -10.94 21.83
CA GLU A 385 -3.88 -12.17 22.47
C GLU A 385 -5.20 -12.65 21.87
N ASN A 386 -5.34 -13.96 21.71
CA ASN A 386 -6.62 -14.57 21.35
C ASN A 386 -7.45 -14.82 22.62
N VAL A 387 -8.67 -14.28 22.66
CA VAL A 387 -9.68 -14.52 23.68
C VAL A 387 -10.93 -15.03 22.96
N ASP A 388 -11.39 -16.24 23.28
CA ASP A 388 -12.63 -16.83 22.72
C ASP A 388 -12.76 -16.73 21.18
N LYS A 389 -11.64 -16.98 20.47
CA LYS A 389 -11.46 -16.93 18.99
C LYS A 389 -11.30 -15.55 18.36
N VAL A 390 -11.41 -14.48 19.13
CA VAL A 390 -11.14 -13.13 18.64
C VAL A 390 -9.82 -12.59 19.18
N SER A 391 -9.18 -11.73 18.40
CA SER A 391 -7.95 -11.05 18.79
C SER A 391 -8.26 -9.76 19.54
N GLN A 392 -7.57 -9.58 20.67
CA GLN A 392 -7.50 -8.35 21.44
C GLN A 392 -6.09 -7.78 21.37
N ILE A 393 -5.99 -6.46 21.21
CA ILE A 393 -4.71 -5.74 21.13
C ILE A 393 -4.65 -4.72 22.27
N LYS A 394 -3.60 -4.81 23.10
CA LYS A 394 -3.43 -3.97 24.31
C LYS A 394 -2.14 -3.18 24.22
N ASP A 395 -2.19 -1.86 24.48
CA ASP A 395 -0.98 -1.05 24.68
C ASP A 395 -0.28 -1.51 25.97
N VAL A 396 0.97 -1.91 25.84
CA VAL A 396 1.85 -2.37 26.92
C VAL A 396 3.18 -1.62 26.90
N THR A 397 3.20 -0.41 26.34
CA THR A 397 4.41 0.41 26.22
C THR A 397 5.12 0.60 27.56
N ASP A 398 4.37 0.76 28.65
CA ASP A 398 4.92 0.92 30.00
C ASP A 398 5.17 -0.41 30.74
N CYS A 399 4.94 -1.55 30.09
CA CYS A 399 5.08 -2.90 30.69
C CYS A 399 5.37 -3.98 29.63
N VAL A 400 6.43 -3.75 28.84
CA VAL A 400 6.84 -4.61 27.72
C VAL A 400 7.18 -6.04 28.19
N GLU A 401 7.51 -6.24 29.47
CA GLU A 401 7.73 -7.54 30.12
C GLU A 401 6.57 -8.51 29.91
N LYS A 402 5.33 -8.01 29.73
CA LYS A 402 4.18 -8.85 29.40
C LYS A 402 4.37 -9.57 28.07
N ILE A 403 4.91 -8.89 27.05
CA ILE A 403 5.22 -9.50 25.76
C ILE A 403 6.30 -10.57 25.94
N TYR A 404 7.39 -10.24 26.63
CA TYR A 404 8.47 -11.18 26.89
C TYR A 404 8.00 -12.44 27.62
N SER A 405 7.20 -12.26 28.68
CA SER A 405 6.65 -13.38 29.45
C SER A 405 5.79 -14.31 28.59
N LYS A 406 5.04 -13.74 27.64
CA LYS A 406 4.20 -14.50 26.71
C LYS A 406 5.06 -15.26 25.70
N LEU A 407 5.98 -14.58 25.03
CA LEU A 407 6.77 -15.14 23.94
C LEU A 407 7.90 -16.09 24.43
N ALA A 408 8.36 -15.96 25.67
CA ALA A 408 9.38 -16.83 26.25
C ALA A 408 8.83 -18.17 26.78
N ARG A 409 7.51 -18.31 26.89
CA ARG A 409 6.87 -19.53 27.43
C ARG A 409 7.32 -20.84 26.74
N PRO A 410 7.44 -20.93 25.40
CA PRO A 410 7.91 -22.15 24.76
C PRO A 410 9.32 -22.56 25.18
N LEU A 411 10.22 -21.59 25.44
CA LEU A 411 11.57 -21.87 25.93
C LEU A 411 11.52 -22.43 27.36
N GLN A 412 10.67 -21.86 28.21
CA GLN A 412 10.48 -22.35 29.58
C GLN A 412 9.91 -23.78 29.60
N GLU A 413 8.96 -24.09 28.71
CA GLU A 413 8.44 -25.45 28.54
C GLU A 413 9.56 -26.42 28.14
N LEU A 414 10.43 -26.02 27.21
CA LEU A 414 11.60 -26.83 26.81
C LEU A 414 12.61 -27.03 27.95
N GLU A 415 12.87 -26.00 28.75
CA GLU A 415 13.76 -26.10 29.92
C GLU A 415 13.19 -27.06 30.97
N ASN A 416 11.89 -26.98 31.25
CA ASN A 416 11.20 -27.90 32.16
C ASN A 416 11.28 -29.35 31.67
N GLU A 417 11.09 -29.59 30.37
CA GLU A 417 11.25 -30.92 29.76
C GLU A 417 12.68 -31.44 29.93
N ARG A 418 13.70 -30.59 29.74
CA ARG A 418 15.10 -30.97 29.95
C ARG A 418 15.36 -31.43 31.39
N TYR A 419 14.79 -30.75 32.38
CA TYR A 419 14.91 -31.14 33.79
C TYR A 419 14.30 -32.51 34.12
N HIS A 420 13.40 -33.06 33.29
CA HIS A 420 12.89 -34.42 33.48
C HIS A 420 13.89 -35.52 33.07
N TYR A 421 14.96 -35.16 32.34
CA TYR A 421 15.97 -36.10 31.85
C TYR A 421 17.37 -35.88 32.47
N GLU A 422 17.52 -34.91 33.36
CA GLU A 422 18.70 -34.68 34.21
C GLU A 422 18.42 -35.15 35.65
#